data_AF-A0A833H3F2-F1
#
_entry.id   AF-A0A833H3F2-F1
#
_cell.length_a   1.000
_cell.length_b   1.000
_cell.length_c   1.000
_cell.angle_alpha   90.00
_cell.angle_beta   90.00
_cell.angle_gamma   90.00
#
_symmetry.space_group_name_H-M   'P 1'
#
loop_
_entity.id
_entity.type
_entity.pdbx_description
1 polymer ?
#
loop_
_entity_poly.entity_id
_entity_poly.type
_entity_poly.pdbx_seq_one_letter_code
_entity_poly.pdbx_strand_id
1 'polypeptide(L)'
;MEQEIAQIAERWDAFLNKIENRFHEIVDEAHAALPALLQVEHFDTTPFGVAWQGIETQLKELISKISDTWQEKVTPALEEIQEREEAAVEDREGSLDEFYARFYPLYEREQSKGHTLEHQLDRELRIAGIRVPAAAAHLLHDEARKALAKTFQCTQCQAPLQLSNNFFRSYYQTCDYCQTVNTFEPGTIARNVEHFALHALAEEAAFEEALAYYDMELKYRSQRDDESPVLSKEELLQCYTAYAEKYLKARIEIIPDYANQYESDLASRIEHVRKWTLGEHGLDFSIPTNEERSR
;
A
#
# COMPACT_ATOMS: atom_id res chain seq x y z
N MET A 1 0.76 31.12 29.76
CA MET A 1 -0.04 30.18 28.93
C MET A 1 -0.08 30.46 27.41
N GLU A 2 -1.02 31.26 26.87
CA GLU A 2 -1.36 31.24 25.42
C GLU A 2 -0.18 31.54 24.49
N GLN A 3 0.67 32.50 24.86
CA GLN A 3 1.87 32.83 24.08
C GLN A 3 2.91 31.69 24.09
N GLU A 4 3.03 30.95 25.19
CA GLU A 4 3.94 29.80 25.29
C GLU A 4 3.42 28.62 24.46
N ILE A 5 2.10 28.36 24.53
CA ILE A 5 1.45 27.35 23.67
C ILE A 5 1.64 27.71 22.20
N ALA A 6 1.53 28.99 21.82
CA ALA A 6 1.78 29.42 20.45
C ALA A 6 3.22 29.17 19.98
N GLN A 7 4.22 29.31 20.87
CA GLN A 7 5.61 28.98 20.56
C GLN A 7 5.83 27.47 20.40
N ILE A 8 5.16 26.65 21.22
CA ILE A 8 5.18 25.19 21.06
C ILE A 8 4.53 24.81 19.72
N ALA A 9 3.37 25.40 19.40
CA ALA A 9 2.67 25.20 18.14
C ALA A 9 3.53 25.56 16.92
N GLU A 10 4.26 26.69 16.94
CA GLU A 10 5.15 27.07 15.85
C GLU A 10 6.28 26.05 15.63
N ARG A 11 6.87 25.53 16.71
CA ARG A 11 7.89 24.48 16.63
C ARG A 11 7.32 23.16 16.13
N TRP A 12 6.09 22.86 16.52
CA TRP A 12 5.35 21.67 16.09
C TRP A 12 5.04 21.74 14.59
N ASP A 13 4.49 22.85 14.12
CA ASP A 13 4.22 23.10 12.70
C ASP A 13 5.51 23.00 11.86
N ALA A 14 6.61 23.59 12.34
CA ALA A 14 7.91 23.50 11.67
C ALA A 14 8.46 22.07 11.62
N PHE A 15 8.14 21.23 12.60
CA PHE A 15 8.50 19.81 12.60
C PHE A 15 7.63 19.01 11.62
N LEU A 16 6.30 19.18 11.68
CA LEU A 16 5.35 18.50 10.79
C LEU A 16 5.68 18.77 9.31
N ASN A 17 5.91 20.05 8.97
CA ASN A 17 6.31 20.44 7.62
C ASN A 17 7.61 19.76 7.16
N LYS A 18 8.57 19.52 8.07
CA LYS A 18 9.82 18.82 7.71
C LYS A 18 9.57 17.34 7.42
N ILE A 19 8.69 16.69 8.20
CA ILE A 19 8.33 15.29 7.97
C ILE A 19 7.61 15.15 6.63
N GLU A 20 6.60 15.99 6.37
CA GLU A 20 5.84 15.98 5.11
C GLU A 20 6.76 16.17 3.89
N ASN A 21 7.58 17.24 3.89
CA ASN A 21 8.49 17.50 2.77
C ASN A 21 9.47 16.35 2.57
N ARG A 22 10.04 15.80 3.65
CA ARG A 22 10.99 14.69 3.53
C ARG A 22 10.33 13.42 3.01
N PHE A 23 9.09 13.17 3.40
CA PHE A 23 8.29 12.06 2.89
C PHE A 23 8.08 12.18 1.38
N HIS A 24 7.64 13.36 0.91
CA HIS A 24 7.42 13.61 -0.52
C HIS A 24 8.70 13.51 -1.34
N GLU A 25 9.83 14.06 -0.85
CA GLU A 25 11.13 13.90 -1.49
C GLU A 25 11.49 12.43 -1.74
N ILE A 26 11.34 11.57 -0.73
CA ILE A 26 11.67 10.15 -0.83
C ILE A 26 10.72 9.44 -1.80
N VAL A 27 9.42 9.74 -1.77
CA VAL A 27 8.45 9.16 -2.70
C VAL A 27 8.75 9.56 -4.14
N ASP A 28 9.05 10.82 -4.40
CA ASP A 28 9.40 11.33 -5.73
C ASP A 28 10.70 10.69 -6.25
N GLU A 29 11.73 10.60 -5.40
CA GLU A 29 12.97 9.90 -5.71
C GLU A 29 12.73 8.42 -6.04
N ALA A 30 11.90 7.73 -5.25
CA ALA A 30 11.54 6.33 -5.47
C ALA A 30 10.80 6.12 -6.80
N HIS A 31 9.84 7.01 -7.11
CA HIS A 31 9.06 6.94 -8.34
C HIS A 31 9.92 7.14 -9.58
N ALA A 32 10.93 8.01 -9.50
CA ALA A 32 11.86 8.24 -10.61
C ALA A 32 12.93 7.12 -10.74
N ALA A 33 13.52 6.69 -9.62
CA ALA A 33 14.70 5.84 -9.64
C ALA A 33 14.39 4.34 -9.78
N LEU A 34 13.35 3.84 -9.10
CA LEU A 34 13.12 2.40 -9.04
C LEU A 34 12.67 1.77 -10.36
N PRO A 35 11.77 2.38 -11.17
CA PRO A 35 11.46 1.85 -12.48
C PRO A 35 12.69 1.80 -13.40
N ALA A 36 13.59 2.79 -13.31
CA ALA A 36 14.84 2.80 -14.07
C ALA A 36 15.82 1.71 -13.61
N LEU A 37 15.83 1.36 -12.31
CA LEU A 37 16.65 0.28 -11.77
C LEU A 37 16.36 -1.06 -12.46
N LEU A 38 15.09 -1.37 -12.77
CA LEU A 38 14.75 -2.60 -13.50
C LEU A 38 15.45 -2.68 -14.87
N GLN A 39 15.57 -1.57 -15.60
CA GLN A 39 16.23 -1.58 -16.91
C GLN A 39 17.73 -1.80 -16.79
N VAL A 40 18.36 -1.18 -15.78
CA VAL A 40 19.81 -1.32 -15.50
C VAL A 40 20.14 -2.75 -15.09
N GLU A 41 19.29 -3.37 -14.27
CA GLU A 41 19.44 -4.74 -13.78
C GLU A 41 18.88 -5.80 -14.75
N HIS A 42 18.71 -5.44 -16.02
CA HIS A 42 18.24 -6.36 -17.07
C HIS A 42 16.92 -7.08 -16.72
N PHE A 43 16.02 -6.37 -16.05
CA PHE A 43 14.71 -6.83 -15.60
C PHE A 43 14.75 -7.94 -14.53
N ASP A 44 15.85 -8.06 -13.77
CA ASP A 44 15.81 -8.73 -12.47
C ASP A 44 14.99 -7.87 -11.49
N THR A 45 13.94 -8.47 -10.93
CA THR A 45 13.01 -7.80 -10.02
C THR A 45 13.49 -7.80 -8.57
N THR A 46 14.53 -8.58 -8.25
CA THR A 46 15.06 -8.72 -6.89
C THR A 46 15.63 -7.39 -6.35
N PRO A 47 16.50 -6.67 -7.08
CA PRO A 47 17.03 -5.39 -6.60
C PRO A 47 15.94 -4.34 -6.39
N PHE A 48 14.92 -4.31 -7.26
CA PHE A 48 13.75 -3.45 -7.08
C PHE A 48 13.03 -3.75 -5.77
N GLY A 49 12.71 -5.03 -5.50
CA GLY A 49 11.96 -5.42 -4.30
C GLY A 49 12.70 -5.06 -3.01
N VAL A 50 14.01 -5.29 -2.97
CA VAL A 50 14.86 -4.92 -1.82
C VAL A 50 14.90 -3.41 -1.63
N ALA A 51 15.07 -2.65 -2.70
CA ALA A 51 15.13 -1.19 -2.62
C ALA A 51 13.78 -0.60 -2.18
N TRP A 52 12.67 -1.08 -2.74
CA TRP A 52 11.32 -0.65 -2.34
C TRP A 52 11.05 -0.92 -0.86
N GLN A 53 11.37 -2.13 -0.37
CA GLN A 53 11.18 -2.47 1.03
C GLN A 53 11.98 -1.55 1.98
N GLY A 54 13.21 -1.21 1.60
CA GLY A 54 14.03 -0.26 2.35
C GLY A 54 13.41 1.14 2.40
N ILE A 55 12.88 1.62 1.27
CA ILE A 55 12.19 2.91 1.17
C ILE A 55 10.89 2.91 1.98
N GLU A 56 10.07 1.87 1.85
CA GLU A 56 8.82 1.74 2.59
C GLU A 56 9.05 1.77 4.11
N THR A 57 10.12 1.11 4.58
CA THR A 57 10.53 1.13 5.99
C THR A 57 10.90 2.54 6.44
N GLN A 58 11.72 3.26 5.64
CA GLN A 58 12.09 4.65 5.95
C GLN A 58 10.88 5.58 5.99
N LEU A 59 9.91 5.41 5.09
CA LEU A 59 8.69 6.21 5.05
C LEU A 59 7.82 5.94 6.29
N LYS A 60 7.65 4.67 6.70
CA LYS A 60 6.94 4.31 7.95
C LYS A 60 7.61 4.89 9.19
N GLU A 61 8.93 4.85 9.26
CA GLU A 61 9.70 5.48 10.35
C GLU A 61 9.56 7.02 10.36
N LEU A 62 9.33 7.66 9.22
CA LEU A 62 9.03 9.10 9.18
C LEU A 62 7.63 9.41 9.70
N ILE A 63 6.65 8.59 9.35
CA ILE A 63 5.27 8.72 9.83
C ILE A 63 5.23 8.53 11.35
N SER A 64 5.83 7.46 11.89
CA SER A 64 5.81 7.18 13.34
C SER A 64 6.45 8.29 14.18
N LYS A 65 7.44 9.02 13.63
CA LYS A 65 8.05 10.15 14.32
C LYS A 65 7.06 11.25 14.68
N ILE A 66 5.93 11.35 13.99
CA ILE A 66 4.85 12.30 14.33
C ILE A 66 4.29 11.96 15.71
N SER A 67 3.81 10.73 15.90
CA SER A 67 3.28 10.28 17.19
C SER A 67 4.36 10.28 18.27
N ASP A 68 5.57 9.81 17.95
CA ASP A 68 6.67 9.74 18.92
C ASP A 68 7.05 11.15 19.41
N THR A 69 7.16 12.12 18.51
CA THR A 69 7.50 13.51 18.89
C THR A 69 6.38 14.17 19.68
N TRP A 70 5.11 13.88 19.33
CA TRP A 70 3.97 14.34 20.12
C TRP A 70 4.08 13.85 21.56
N GLN A 71 4.24 12.54 21.76
CA GLN A 71 4.30 11.92 23.09
C GLN A 71 5.56 12.30 23.88
N GLU A 72 6.71 12.39 23.22
CA GLU A 72 8.00 12.58 23.91
C GLU A 72 8.40 14.05 24.12
N LYS A 73 7.76 14.99 23.41
CA LYS A 73 8.19 16.41 23.39
C LYS A 73 7.02 17.37 23.55
N VAL A 74 5.95 17.20 22.78
CA VAL A 74 4.85 18.18 22.75
C VAL A 74 3.94 18.01 23.96
N THR A 75 3.46 16.79 24.23
CA THR A 75 2.62 16.48 25.38
C THR A 75 3.28 16.90 26.70
N PRO A 76 4.54 16.52 27.02
CA PRO A 76 5.15 16.92 28.28
C PRO A 76 5.32 18.44 28.42
N ALA A 77 5.59 19.15 27.33
CA ALA A 77 5.72 20.61 27.35
C ALA A 77 4.37 21.32 27.58
N LEU A 78 3.28 20.77 27.04
CA LEU A 78 1.93 21.27 27.28
C LEU A 78 1.43 20.92 28.68
N GLU A 79 1.72 19.71 29.17
CA GLU A 79 1.41 19.28 30.54
C GLU A 79 2.12 20.14 31.59
N GLU A 80 3.38 20.52 31.37
CA GLU A 80 4.10 21.43 32.27
C GLU A 80 3.42 22.81 32.35
N ILE A 81 2.91 23.33 31.22
CA ILE A 81 2.13 24.57 31.20
C ILE A 81 0.80 24.35 31.94
N GLN A 82 0.14 23.22 31.71
CA GLN A 82 -1.12 22.87 32.35
C GLN A 82 -0.98 22.85 33.87
N GLU A 83 -0.08 22.02 34.40
CA GLU A 83 0.14 21.86 35.84
C GLU A 83 0.45 23.19 36.53
N ARG A 84 1.28 24.02 35.89
CA ARG A 84 1.66 25.34 36.42
C ARG A 84 0.48 26.32 36.45
N GLU A 85 -0.31 26.35 35.39
CA GLU A 85 -1.46 27.27 35.30
C GLU A 85 -2.63 26.80 36.18
N GLU A 86 -2.84 25.48 36.33
CA GLU A 86 -3.78 24.89 37.28
C GLU A 86 -3.46 25.34 38.70
N ALA A 87 -2.22 25.16 39.16
CA ALA A 87 -1.78 25.61 40.48
C ALA A 87 -1.99 27.12 40.67
N ALA A 88 -1.69 27.93 39.65
CA ALA A 88 -1.90 29.38 39.71
C ALA A 88 -3.38 29.79 39.72
N VAL A 89 -4.28 29.00 39.10
CA VAL A 89 -5.73 29.18 39.15
C VAL A 89 -6.26 28.85 40.55
N GLU A 90 -5.79 27.75 41.14
CA GLU A 90 -6.18 27.35 42.50
C GLU A 90 -5.72 28.37 43.55
N ASP A 91 -4.47 28.84 43.49
CA ASP A 91 -3.90 29.83 44.42
C ASP A 91 -4.68 31.16 44.45
N ARG A 92 -5.30 31.53 43.32
CA ARG A 92 -6.11 32.75 43.19
C ARG A 92 -7.62 32.51 43.38
N GLU A 93 -8.01 31.32 43.84
CA GLU A 93 -9.41 30.89 43.97
C GLU A 93 -10.21 31.07 42.66
N GLY A 94 -9.56 30.84 41.51
CA GLY A 94 -10.17 30.94 40.19
C GLY A 94 -10.91 29.67 39.76
N SER A 95 -11.65 29.75 38.65
CA SER A 95 -12.36 28.59 38.09
C SER A 95 -11.45 27.75 37.20
N LEU A 96 -11.24 26.48 37.59
CA LEU A 96 -10.57 25.48 36.74
C LEU A 96 -11.38 25.17 35.47
N ASP A 97 -12.71 25.21 35.53
CA ASP A 97 -13.56 25.00 34.36
C ASP A 97 -13.30 26.05 33.26
N GLU A 98 -13.15 27.32 33.65
CA GLU A 98 -12.81 28.40 32.72
C GLU A 98 -11.40 28.26 32.14
N PHE A 99 -10.46 27.74 32.93
CA PHE A 99 -9.12 27.42 32.47
C PHE A 99 -9.15 26.28 31.44
N TYR A 100 -9.79 25.16 31.77
CA TYR A 100 -9.90 24.00 30.88
C TYR A 100 -10.62 24.33 29.57
N ALA A 101 -11.68 25.13 29.64
CA ALA A 101 -12.40 25.61 28.45
C ALA A 101 -11.53 26.44 27.50
N ARG A 102 -10.40 27.00 27.98
CA ARG A 102 -9.43 27.74 27.16
C ARG A 102 -8.25 26.87 26.74
N PHE A 103 -7.77 25.99 27.61
CA PHE A 103 -6.58 25.19 27.38
C PHE A 103 -6.84 24.03 26.40
N TYR A 104 -7.86 23.21 26.64
CA TYR A 104 -8.09 21.99 25.85
C TYR A 104 -8.36 22.26 24.37
N PRO A 105 -9.11 23.29 23.96
CA PRO A 105 -9.26 23.60 22.53
C PRO A 105 -7.93 23.91 21.83
N LEU A 106 -6.93 24.44 22.54
CA LEU A 106 -5.60 24.66 21.98
C LEU A 106 -4.82 23.34 21.90
N TYR A 107 -4.85 22.54 22.97
CA TYR A 107 -4.21 21.22 23.01
C TYR A 107 -4.74 20.31 21.88
N GLU A 108 -6.06 20.13 21.80
CA GLU A 108 -6.73 19.28 20.82
C GLU A 108 -6.47 19.74 19.38
N ARG A 109 -6.42 21.07 19.16
CA ARG A 109 -6.08 21.62 17.85
C ARG A 109 -4.69 21.20 17.41
N GLU A 110 -3.69 21.33 18.28
CA GLU A 110 -2.31 20.96 17.94
C GLU A 110 -2.14 19.43 17.78
N GLN A 111 -2.86 18.65 18.60
CA GLN A 111 -2.88 17.19 18.49
C GLN A 111 -3.48 16.73 17.16
N SER A 112 -4.60 17.34 16.79
CA SER A 112 -5.34 17.03 15.56
C SER A 112 -4.49 17.25 14.30
N LYS A 113 -3.58 18.24 14.31
CA LYS A 113 -2.64 18.45 13.19
C LYS A 113 -1.74 17.23 12.97
N GLY A 114 -1.19 16.67 14.05
CA GLY A 114 -0.35 15.47 14.01
C GLY A 114 -1.10 14.28 13.44
N HIS A 115 -2.25 13.95 14.02
CA HIS A 115 -3.09 12.84 13.54
C HIS A 115 -3.56 13.02 12.10
N THR A 116 -3.91 14.24 11.71
CA THR A 116 -4.31 14.54 10.33
C THR A 116 -3.16 14.26 9.35
N LEU A 117 -1.95 14.74 9.66
CA LEU A 117 -0.79 14.51 8.80
C LEU A 117 -0.40 13.03 8.78
N GLU A 118 -0.40 12.35 9.93
CA GLU A 118 -0.09 10.92 10.02
C GLU A 118 -1.01 10.10 9.10
N HIS A 119 -2.33 10.31 9.20
CA HIS A 119 -3.31 9.68 8.32
C HIS A 119 -3.12 10.03 6.85
N GLN A 120 -2.79 11.28 6.54
CA GLN A 120 -2.51 11.70 5.17
C GLN A 120 -1.29 10.93 4.61
N LEU A 121 -0.18 10.89 5.34
CA LEU A 121 1.06 10.26 4.89
C LEU A 121 0.93 8.73 4.81
N ASP A 122 0.21 8.08 5.72
CA ASP A 122 -0.10 6.64 5.61
C ASP A 122 -0.88 6.33 4.33
N ARG A 123 -1.86 7.18 4.00
CA ARG A 123 -2.64 7.05 2.77
C ARG A 123 -1.77 7.28 1.53
N GLU A 124 -0.90 8.27 1.54
CA GLU A 124 0.05 8.54 0.46
C GLU A 124 1.08 7.40 0.30
N LEU A 125 1.54 6.80 1.39
CA LEU A 125 2.41 5.63 1.36
C LEU A 125 1.72 4.45 0.69
N ARG A 126 0.43 4.23 0.97
CA ARG A 126 -0.38 3.20 0.30
C ARG A 126 -0.49 3.47 -1.20
N ILE A 127 -0.68 4.73 -1.60
CA ILE A 127 -0.71 5.13 -3.01
C ILE A 127 0.65 4.85 -3.68
N ALA A 128 1.76 5.25 -3.04
CA ALA A 128 3.11 4.99 -3.54
C ALA A 128 3.39 3.49 -3.69
N GLY A 129 2.93 2.67 -2.74
CA GLY A 129 3.03 1.20 -2.78
C GLY A 129 2.28 0.53 -3.92
N ILE A 130 1.34 1.24 -4.57
CA ILE A 130 0.70 0.77 -5.81
C ILE A 130 1.41 1.37 -7.02
N ARG A 131 1.62 2.69 -7.04
CA ARG A 131 2.09 3.42 -8.23
C ARG A 131 3.54 3.14 -8.58
N VAL A 132 4.43 3.00 -7.60
CA VAL A 132 5.86 2.76 -7.85
C VAL A 132 6.07 1.36 -8.45
N PRO A 133 5.53 0.27 -7.87
CA PRO A 133 5.59 -1.05 -8.51
C PRO A 133 4.86 -1.11 -9.85
N ALA A 134 3.72 -0.42 -10.01
CA ALA A 134 2.98 -0.41 -11.28
C ALA A 134 3.80 0.22 -12.42
N ALA A 135 4.46 1.35 -12.18
CA ALA A 135 5.34 1.98 -13.16
C ALA A 135 6.47 1.03 -13.62
N ALA A 136 7.09 0.32 -12.68
CA ALA A 136 8.10 -0.70 -12.94
C ALA A 136 7.51 -1.91 -13.72
N ALA A 137 6.30 -2.32 -13.36
CA ALA A 137 5.59 -3.43 -13.98
C ALA A 137 5.20 -3.16 -15.44
N HIS A 138 4.78 -1.94 -15.77
CA HIS A 138 4.53 -1.54 -17.16
C HIS A 138 5.77 -1.68 -18.03
N LEU A 139 6.93 -1.22 -17.54
CA LEU A 139 8.21 -1.36 -18.25
C LEU A 139 8.56 -2.84 -18.50
N LEU A 140 8.43 -3.68 -17.48
CA LEU A 140 8.69 -5.11 -17.57
C LEU A 140 7.74 -5.80 -18.57
N HIS A 141 6.45 -5.49 -18.49
CA HIS A 141 5.43 -6.07 -19.35
C HIS A 141 5.64 -5.65 -20.82
N ASP A 142 5.97 -4.39 -21.08
CA ASP A 142 6.28 -3.90 -22.42
C ASP A 142 7.54 -4.57 -22.99
N GLU A 143 8.59 -4.75 -22.18
CA GLU A 143 9.80 -5.43 -22.64
C GLU A 143 9.56 -6.92 -22.91
N ALA A 144 8.78 -7.60 -22.06
CA ALA A 144 8.36 -8.97 -22.32
C ALA A 144 7.65 -9.07 -23.68
N ARG A 145 6.71 -8.17 -23.96
CA ARG A 145 5.99 -8.13 -25.24
C ARG A 145 6.93 -7.93 -26.43
N LYS A 146 7.94 -7.04 -26.32
CA LYS A 146 8.95 -6.84 -27.39
C LYS A 146 9.83 -8.06 -27.60
N ALA A 147 10.26 -8.72 -26.52
CA ALA A 147 11.06 -9.93 -26.60
C ALA A 147 10.30 -11.05 -27.35
N LEU A 148 8.98 -11.10 -27.19
CA LEU A 148 8.09 -12.08 -27.79
C LEU A 148 7.63 -11.75 -29.21
N ALA A 149 7.70 -10.48 -29.63
CA ALA A 149 7.44 -10.09 -31.02
C ALA A 149 8.48 -10.69 -32.01
N LYS A 150 9.57 -11.27 -31.50
CA LYS A 150 10.52 -12.04 -32.31
C LYS A 150 9.89 -13.38 -32.70
N THR A 151 9.96 -13.71 -33.99
CA THR A 151 9.34 -14.92 -34.53
C THR A 151 9.97 -16.19 -33.95
N PHE A 152 9.19 -16.97 -33.19
CA PHE A 152 9.58 -18.33 -32.78
C PHE A 152 9.63 -19.22 -34.03
N GLN A 153 10.67 -20.03 -34.17
CA GLN A 153 10.89 -20.84 -35.38
C GLN A 153 10.97 -22.32 -35.03
N CYS A 154 10.51 -23.17 -35.94
CA CYS A 154 10.65 -24.60 -35.79
C CYS A 154 12.12 -25.02 -35.82
N THR A 155 12.55 -25.76 -34.80
CA THR A 155 13.92 -26.30 -34.66
C THR A 155 14.36 -27.18 -35.84
N GLN A 156 13.42 -27.83 -36.52
CA GLN A 156 13.72 -28.74 -37.64
C GLN A 156 13.66 -28.06 -39.01
N CYS A 157 12.56 -27.37 -39.34
CA CYS A 157 12.35 -26.82 -40.69
C CYS A 157 12.51 -25.29 -40.77
N GLN A 158 12.75 -24.61 -39.66
CA GLN A 158 12.88 -23.14 -39.56
C GLN A 158 11.60 -22.36 -39.95
N ALA A 159 10.48 -23.05 -40.18
CA ALA A 159 9.20 -22.39 -40.41
C ALA A 159 8.80 -21.56 -39.18
N PRO A 160 8.23 -20.36 -39.38
CA PRO A 160 7.74 -19.54 -38.28
C PRO A 160 6.58 -20.25 -37.57
N LEU A 161 6.60 -20.23 -36.25
CA LEU A 161 5.57 -20.78 -35.37
C LEU A 161 4.79 -19.63 -34.73
N GLN A 162 3.47 -19.73 -34.78
CA GLN A 162 2.59 -18.80 -34.07
C GLN A 162 2.69 -19.07 -32.57
N LEU A 163 2.90 -18.02 -31.78
CA LEU A 163 2.86 -18.12 -30.33
C LEU A 163 1.41 -18.02 -29.85
N SER A 164 1.09 -18.76 -28.78
CA SER A 164 -0.19 -18.61 -28.10
C SER A 164 -0.19 -17.30 -27.31
N ASN A 165 -1.39 -16.80 -26.99
CA ASN A 165 -1.54 -15.62 -26.12
C ASN A 165 -1.11 -15.91 -24.66
N ASN A 166 -0.90 -17.18 -24.29
CA ASN A 166 -0.42 -17.60 -22.98
C ASN A 166 1.09 -17.89 -23.04
N PHE A 167 1.87 -16.83 -23.26
CA PHE A 167 3.31 -16.90 -23.48
C PHE A 167 4.15 -16.75 -22.20
N PHE A 168 3.50 -16.76 -21.03
CA PHE A 168 4.17 -16.68 -19.72
C PHE A 168 4.60 -18.05 -19.18
N ARG A 169 4.07 -19.12 -19.79
CA ARG A 169 4.34 -20.52 -19.41
C ARG A 169 4.95 -21.28 -20.56
N SER A 170 5.69 -22.33 -20.22
CA SER A 170 6.21 -23.24 -21.23
C SER A 170 5.10 -24.14 -21.77
N TYR A 171 5.12 -24.38 -23.08
CA TYR A 171 4.13 -25.24 -23.72
C TYR A 171 4.70 -25.88 -24.99
N TYR A 172 4.08 -26.98 -25.41
CA TYR A 172 4.43 -27.67 -26.64
C TYR A 172 3.69 -27.07 -27.83
N GLN A 173 4.43 -26.70 -28.87
CA GLN A 173 3.91 -26.20 -30.14
C GLN A 173 4.30 -27.15 -31.28
N THR A 174 3.31 -27.80 -31.87
CA THR A 174 3.52 -28.61 -33.07
C THR A 174 3.69 -27.70 -34.28
N CYS A 175 4.69 -27.98 -35.11
CA CYS A 175 4.90 -27.28 -36.37
C CYS A 175 3.90 -27.75 -37.43
N ASP A 176 3.09 -26.83 -37.96
CA ASP A 176 2.11 -27.17 -39.00
C ASP A 176 2.76 -27.69 -40.29
N TYR A 177 4.00 -27.28 -40.57
CA TYR A 177 4.71 -27.67 -41.80
C TYR A 177 5.33 -29.06 -41.72
N CYS A 178 6.14 -29.35 -40.70
CA CYS A 178 6.91 -30.61 -40.60
C CYS A 178 6.48 -31.53 -39.45
N GLN A 179 5.45 -31.15 -38.69
CA GLN A 179 4.87 -31.92 -37.58
C GLN A 179 5.81 -32.17 -36.39
N THR A 180 6.98 -31.53 -36.37
CA THR A 180 7.89 -31.56 -35.22
C THR A 180 7.26 -30.84 -34.04
N VAL A 181 7.30 -31.44 -32.85
CA VAL A 181 6.91 -30.80 -31.60
C VAL A 181 8.06 -29.96 -31.09
N ASN A 182 7.84 -28.66 -30.94
CA ASN A 182 8.80 -27.71 -30.40
C ASN A 182 8.36 -27.33 -28.99
N THR A 183 9.31 -27.12 -28.08
CA THR A 183 9.01 -26.58 -26.76
C THR A 183 9.20 -25.07 -26.83
N PHE A 184 8.13 -24.31 -26.60
CA PHE A 184 8.26 -22.90 -26.29
C PHE A 184 8.62 -22.75 -24.82
N GLU A 185 9.71 -22.04 -24.56
CA GLU A 185 10.16 -21.72 -23.22
C GLU A 185 10.16 -20.19 -23.05
N PRO A 186 9.36 -19.63 -22.13
CA PRO A 186 9.39 -18.21 -21.86
C PRO A 186 10.75 -17.84 -21.25
N GLY A 187 11.38 -16.80 -21.81
CA GLY A 187 12.58 -16.21 -21.22
C GLY A 187 12.29 -15.61 -19.83
N THR A 188 13.34 -15.33 -19.06
CA THR A 188 13.25 -14.81 -17.69
C THR A 188 12.37 -13.55 -17.59
N ILE A 189 12.48 -12.64 -18.55
CA ILE A 189 11.68 -11.39 -18.58
C ILE A 189 10.18 -11.71 -18.64
N ALA A 190 9.76 -12.65 -19.50
CA ALA A 190 8.37 -13.04 -19.62
C ALA A 190 7.87 -13.73 -18.34
N ARG A 191 8.68 -14.60 -17.73
CA ARG A 191 8.35 -15.22 -16.43
C ARG A 191 8.18 -14.19 -15.32
N ASN A 192 9.04 -13.17 -15.28
CA ASN A 192 8.96 -12.11 -14.29
C ASN A 192 7.65 -11.30 -14.42
N VAL A 193 6.97 -11.30 -15.56
CA VAL A 193 5.64 -10.67 -15.66
C VAL A 193 4.63 -11.35 -14.74
N GLU A 194 4.55 -12.69 -14.76
CA GLU A 194 3.62 -13.43 -13.89
C GLU A 194 4.01 -13.25 -12.41
N HIS A 195 5.31 -13.26 -12.10
CA HIS A 195 5.79 -13.17 -10.72
C HIS A 195 5.75 -11.76 -10.11
N PHE A 196 5.97 -10.71 -10.90
CA PHE A 196 6.09 -9.34 -10.40
C PHE A 196 5.00 -8.42 -10.97
N ALA A 197 4.90 -8.32 -12.29
CA ALA A 197 4.04 -7.31 -12.92
C ALA A 197 2.55 -7.61 -12.75
N LEU A 198 2.15 -8.88 -12.71
CA LEU A 198 0.75 -9.28 -12.63
C LEU A 198 0.02 -8.65 -11.45
N HIS A 199 0.62 -8.71 -10.26
CA HIS A 199 0.02 -8.12 -9.05
C HIS A 199 -0.01 -6.60 -9.15
N ALA A 200 1.12 -5.97 -9.48
CA ALA A 200 1.25 -4.52 -9.52
C ALA A 200 0.29 -3.86 -10.54
N LEU A 201 0.15 -4.45 -11.74
CA LEU A 201 -0.76 -3.96 -12.77
C LEU A 201 -2.23 -4.19 -12.40
N ALA A 202 -2.55 -5.32 -11.77
CA ALA A 202 -3.91 -5.59 -11.31
C ALA A 202 -4.33 -4.68 -10.14
N GLU A 203 -3.41 -4.40 -9.20
CA GLU A 203 -3.62 -3.40 -8.14
C GLU A 203 -3.84 -2.01 -8.72
N GLU A 204 -3.04 -1.60 -9.70
CA GLU A 204 -3.22 -0.30 -10.35
C GLU A 204 -4.55 -0.21 -11.09
N ALA A 205 -4.94 -1.26 -11.82
CA ALA A 205 -6.24 -1.30 -12.49
C ALA A 205 -7.41 -1.17 -11.49
N ALA A 206 -7.26 -1.74 -10.29
CA ALA A 206 -8.22 -1.67 -9.20
C ALA A 206 -7.96 -0.54 -8.20
N PHE A 207 -7.17 0.47 -8.57
CA PHE A 207 -6.66 1.49 -7.64
C PHE A 207 -7.76 2.24 -6.89
N GLU A 208 -8.80 2.71 -7.58
CA GLU A 208 -9.88 3.48 -6.97
C GLU A 208 -10.62 2.65 -5.91
N GLU A 209 -10.91 1.38 -6.21
CA GLU A 209 -11.59 0.45 -5.31
C GLU A 209 -10.68 0.02 -4.17
N ALA A 210 -9.38 -0.15 -4.41
CA ALA A 210 -8.39 -0.45 -3.39
C ALA A 210 -8.28 0.69 -2.36
N LEU A 211 -8.27 1.94 -2.85
CA LEU A 211 -8.19 3.13 -2.00
C LEU A 211 -9.51 3.38 -1.25
N ALA A 212 -10.65 3.18 -1.90
CA ALA A 212 -11.96 3.25 -1.25
C ALA A 212 -12.10 2.20 -0.13
N TYR A 213 -11.66 0.96 -0.39
CA TYR A 213 -11.63 -0.10 0.63
C TYR A 213 -10.72 0.27 1.80
N TYR A 214 -9.51 0.78 1.53
CA TYR A 214 -8.58 1.23 2.57
C TYR A 214 -9.19 2.34 3.45
N ASP A 215 -9.75 3.38 2.82
CA ASP A 215 -10.38 4.50 3.53
C ASP A 215 -11.58 4.01 4.38
N MET A 216 -12.34 3.02 3.91
CA MET A 216 -13.44 2.40 4.66
C MET A 216 -12.96 1.48 5.77
N GLU A 217 -11.90 0.70 5.55
CA GLU A 217 -11.30 -0.18 6.55
C GLU A 217 -10.74 0.63 7.73
N LEU A 218 -10.08 1.76 7.45
CA LEU A 218 -9.58 2.64 8.50
C LEU A 218 -10.73 3.20 9.35
N LYS A 219 -11.80 3.68 8.71
CA LYS A 219 -13.03 4.13 9.39
C LYS A 219 -13.73 3.01 10.15
N TYR A 220 -13.66 1.78 9.66
CA TYR A 220 -14.20 0.62 10.34
C TYR A 220 -13.43 0.31 11.61
N ARG A 221 -12.09 0.31 11.53
CA ARG A 221 -11.20 0.01 12.65
C ARG A 221 -11.15 1.11 13.71
N SER A 222 -11.44 2.36 13.36
CA SER A 222 -11.47 3.48 14.30
C SER A 222 -12.80 3.62 15.06
N GLN A 223 -13.84 2.85 14.68
CA GLN A 223 -15.09 2.84 15.42
C GLN A 223 -14.89 2.22 16.81
N ARG A 224 -15.42 2.91 17.81
CA ARG A 224 -15.40 2.42 19.19
C ARG A 224 -16.58 1.49 19.44
N ASP A 225 -16.35 0.42 20.20
CA ASP A 225 -17.37 -0.58 20.51
C ASP A 225 -18.57 -0.03 21.30
N ASP A 226 -18.39 1.11 21.99
CA ASP A 226 -19.41 1.79 22.78
C ASP A 226 -20.27 2.78 21.97
N GLU A 227 -19.97 2.97 20.68
CA GLU A 227 -20.72 3.85 19.78
C GLU A 227 -21.55 3.07 18.76
N SER A 228 -22.62 3.67 18.25
CA SER A 228 -23.39 3.05 17.17
C SER A 228 -22.51 2.97 15.92
N PRO A 229 -22.38 1.79 15.29
CA PRO A 229 -21.48 1.63 14.17
C PRO A 229 -21.91 2.51 13.01
N VAL A 230 -21.00 3.38 12.57
CA VAL A 230 -21.15 4.23 11.39
C VAL A 230 -20.98 3.42 10.11
N LEU A 231 -20.25 2.30 10.16
CA LEU A 231 -20.05 1.40 9.03
C LEU A 231 -20.36 -0.04 9.43
N SER A 232 -21.27 -0.69 8.70
CA SER A 232 -21.56 -2.11 8.91
C SER A 232 -20.47 -3.02 8.31
N LYS A 233 -20.35 -4.23 8.86
CA LYS A 233 -19.50 -5.29 8.30
C LYS A 233 -19.85 -5.61 6.84
N GLU A 234 -21.13 -5.52 6.50
CA GLU A 234 -21.64 -5.81 5.16
C GLU A 234 -21.22 -4.74 4.14
N GLU A 235 -21.28 -3.45 4.53
CA GLU A 235 -20.80 -2.35 3.68
C GLU A 235 -19.29 -2.43 3.41
N LEU A 236 -18.49 -2.77 4.42
CA LEU A 236 -17.05 -3.00 4.24
C LEU A 236 -16.78 -4.19 3.33
N LEU A 237 -17.50 -5.30 3.52
CA LEU A 237 -17.36 -6.50 2.70
C LEU A 237 -17.71 -6.22 1.23
N GLN A 238 -18.80 -5.48 0.98
CA GLN A 238 -19.19 -5.08 -0.38
C GLN A 238 -18.11 -4.22 -1.05
N CYS A 239 -17.53 -3.26 -0.33
CA CYS A 239 -16.43 -2.46 -0.86
C CYS A 239 -15.21 -3.32 -1.21
N TYR A 240 -14.85 -4.26 -0.33
CA TYR A 240 -13.76 -5.20 -0.60
C TYR A 240 -14.06 -6.10 -1.82
N THR A 241 -15.29 -6.62 -1.92
CA THR A 241 -15.70 -7.46 -3.05
C THR A 241 -15.55 -6.71 -4.37
N ALA A 242 -15.95 -5.43 -4.45
CA ALA A 242 -15.77 -4.61 -5.64
C ALA A 242 -14.29 -4.49 -6.05
N TYR A 243 -13.40 -4.23 -5.08
CA TYR A 243 -11.96 -4.24 -5.29
C TYR A 243 -11.45 -5.61 -5.78
N ALA A 244 -11.82 -6.69 -5.10
CA ALA A 244 -11.39 -8.03 -5.41
C ALA A 244 -11.81 -8.48 -6.83
N GLU A 245 -13.04 -8.17 -7.22
CA GLU A 245 -13.51 -8.48 -8.56
C GLU A 245 -12.70 -7.75 -9.64
N LYS A 246 -12.46 -6.45 -9.48
CA LYS A 246 -11.74 -5.66 -10.47
C LYS A 246 -10.28 -6.08 -10.56
N TYR A 247 -9.64 -6.34 -9.41
CA TYR A 247 -8.29 -6.88 -9.32
C TYR A 247 -8.18 -8.24 -10.06
N LEU A 248 -9.09 -9.17 -9.80
CA LEU A 248 -9.06 -10.50 -10.43
C LEU A 248 -9.36 -10.42 -11.94
N LYS A 249 -10.30 -9.57 -12.37
CA LYS A 249 -10.58 -9.34 -13.79
C LYS A 249 -9.35 -8.76 -14.52
N ALA A 250 -8.64 -7.82 -13.91
CA ALA A 250 -7.39 -7.28 -14.46
C ALA A 250 -6.29 -8.36 -14.59
N ARG A 251 -6.18 -9.29 -13.64
CA ARG A 251 -5.25 -10.44 -13.76
C ARG A 251 -5.60 -11.33 -14.95
N ILE A 252 -6.89 -11.56 -15.22
CA ILE A 252 -7.37 -12.36 -16.35
C ILE A 252 -7.06 -11.67 -17.68
N GLU A 253 -7.15 -10.34 -17.75
CA GLU A 253 -6.78 -9.58 -18.95
C GLU A 253 -5.29 -9.75 -19.32
N ILE A 254 -4.42 -9.85 -18.30
CA ILE A 254 -2.97 -10.05 -18.50
C ILE A 254 -2.67 -11.53 -18.80
N ILE A 255 -3.22 -12.46 -18.00
CA ILE A 255 -3.00 -13.91 -18.13
C ILE A 255 -4.38 -14.62 -18.12
N PRO A 256 -4.96 -14.92 -19.30
CA PRO A 256 -6.31 -15.47 -19.43
C PRO A 256 -6.56 -16.79 -18.70
N ASP A 257 -5.52 -17.59 -18.45
CA ASP A 257 -5.61 -18.86 -17.72
C ASP A 257 -6.22 -18.71 -16.31
N TYR A 258 -6.07 -17.54 -15.69
CA TYR A 258 -6.68 -17.27 -14.37
C TYR A 258 -8.21 -17.23 -14.42
N ALA A 259 -8.84 -17.15 -15.59
CA ALA A 259 -10.29 -17.24 -15.71
C ALA A 259 -10.84 -18.56 -15.14
N ASN A 260 -10.04 -19.64 -15.22
CA ASN A 260 -10.41 -20.95 -14.69
C ASN A 260 -10.45 -20.99 -13.15
N GLN A 261 -9.82 -20.03 -12.48
CA GLN A 261 -9.68 -19.96 -11.02
C GLN A 261 -10.46 -18.77 -10.41
N TYR A 262 -11.16 -17.98 -11.23
CA TYR A 262 -11.80 -16.74 -10.80
C TYR A 262 -12.72 -16.92 -9.59
N GLU A 263 -13.65 -17.88 -9.68
CA GLU A 263 -14.64 -18.13 -8.61
C GLU A 263 -13.99 -18.59 -7.30
N SER A 264 -12.98 -19.46 -7.38
CA SER A 264 -12.27 -19.93 -6.19
C SER A 264 -11.41 -18.84 -5.56
N ASP A 265 -10.74 -18.03 -6.38
CA ASP A 265 -9.90 -16.91 -5.92
C ASP A 265 -10.76 -15.83 -5.25
N LEU A 266 -11.90 -15.47 -5.86
CA LEU A 266 -12.83 -14.50 -5.30
C LEU A 266 -13.40 -14.97 -3.96
N ALA A 267 -13.86 -16.23 -3.90
CA ALA A 267 -14.39 -16.81 -2.67
C ALA A 267 -13.33 -16.84 -1.55
N SER A 268 -12.10 -17.23 -1.87
CA SER A 268 -10.98 -17.27 -0.91
C SER A 268 -10.65 -15.88 -0.36
N ARG A 269 -10.58 -14.86 -1.23
CA ARG A 269 -10.34 -13.46 -0.82
C ARG A 269 -11.44 -12.92 0.09
N ILE A 270 -12.71 -13.16 -0.26
CA ILE A 270 -13.86 -12.74 0.56
C ILE A 270 -13.82 -13.42 1.92
N GLU A 271 -13.52 -14.71 1.97
CA GLU A 271 -13.42 -15.47 3.23
C GLU A 271 -12.26 -14.97 4.10
N HIS A 272 -11.14 -14.61 3.49
CA HIS A 272 -10.01 -14.03 4.22
C HIS A 272 -10.42 -12.74 4.96
N VAL A 273 -11.12 -11.82 4.28
CA VAL A 273 -11.60 -10.57 4.91
C VAL A 273 -12.64 -10.83 5.98
N ARG A 274 -13.55 -11.78 5.74
CA ARG A 274 -14.51 -12.20 6.78
C ARG A 274 -13.82 -12.69 8.03
N LYS A 275 -12.78 -13.51 7.89
CA LYS A 275 -12.06 -14.10 9.02
C LYS A 275 -11.19 -13.08 9.77
N TRP A 276 -10.41 -12.29 9.05
CA TRP A 276 -9.33 -11.50 9.65
C TRP A 276 -9.64 -10.01 9.81
N THR A 277 -10.55 -9.46 8.99
CA THR A 277 -10.95 -8.05 9.08
C THR A 277 -12.28 -7.90 9.82
N LEU A 278 -13.25 -8.79 9.56
CA LEU A 278 -14.61 -8.70 10.11
C LEU A 278 -14.88 -9.65 11.29
N GLY A 279 -13.99 -10.63 11.52
CA GLY A 279 -14.11 -11.62 12.59
C GLY A 279 -13.75 -11.07 13.97
N GLU A 280 -14.09 -11.81 15.02
CA GLU A 280 -13.77 -11.45 16.43
C GLU A 280 -12.27 -11.57 16.77
N HIS A 281 -11.45 -12.08 15.84
CA HIS A 281 -9.99 -12.21 15.98
C HIS A 281 -9.22 -10.98 15.48
N GLY A 282 -9.80 -9.78 15.60
CA GLY A 282 -9.02 -8.56 15.47
C GLY A 282 -8.15 -8.41 16.70
N LEU A 283 -6.99 -9.09 16.79
CA LEU A 283 -5.90 -8.85 17.76
C LEU A 283 -4.72 -9.84 17.58
N ASP A 284 -4.27 -10.14 16.36
CA ASP A 284 -2.94 -10.75 16.19
C ASP A 284 -2.26 -10.27 14.90
N PHE A 285 -1.28 -9.38 15.05
CA PHE A 285 -0.40 -8.89 13.98
C PHE A 285 0.80 -9.81 13.76
N SER A 286 0.70 -11.09 14.11
CA SER A 286 1.68 -12.06 13.63
C SER A 286 1.59 -12.16 12.11
N ILE A 287 2.68 -11.77 11.45
CA ILE A 287 2.88 -11.99 10.01
C ILE A 287 2.63 -13.47 9.76
N PRO A 288 1.67 -13.86 8.88
CA PRO A 288 1.41 -15.26 8.61
C PRO A 288 2.70 -15.91 8.13
N THR A 289 3.05 -17.01 8.78
CA THR A 289 4.24 -17.78 8.43
C THR A 289 4.11 -18.27 6.98
N ASN A 290 5.24 -18.54 6.31
CA ASN A 290 5.21 -19.01 4.92
C ASN A 290 4.38 -20.31 4.74
N GLU A 291 4.17 -21.09 5.80
CA GLU A 291 3.29 -22.27 5.79
C GLU A 291 1.80 -21.91 5.72
N GLU A 292 1.38 -20.78 6.29
CA GLU A 292 -0.01 -20.31 6.28
C GLU A 292 -0.37 -19.58 4.98
N ARG A 293 0.63 -19.06 4.26
CA ARG A 293 0.48 -18.46 2.92
C ARG A 293 0.39 -19.49 1.80
N SER A 294 0.73 -20.74 2.08
CA SER A 294 0.86 -21.83 1.09
C SER A 294 -0.28 -22.85 1.15
N ARG A 295 -1.38 -22.54 1.85
CA ARG A 295 -2.62 -23.33 1.91
C ARG A 295 -3.78 -22.51 1.37
#